data_AF-A0A7J4LSN7-F1
#
_entry.id   AF-A0A7J4LSN7-F1
#
_cell.length_a   1.000
_cell.length_b   1.000
_cell.length_c   1.000
_cell.angle_alpha   90.00
_cell.angle_beta   90.00
_cell.angle_gamma   90.00
#
_symmetry.space_group_name_H-M   'P 1'
#
loop_
_entity.id
_entity.type
_entity.pdbx_description
1 polymer ?
#
loop_
_entity_poly.entity_id
_entity_poly.type
_entity_poly.pdbx_seq_one_letter_code
_entity_poly.pdbx_strand_id
1 'polypeptide(L)' 'MEKSDLAFGHLCPKHHLANLDLEMLKQAIAKSHAELVVIDWKGVGGFKDQLIQMLDELKIPYKKVKEFEAL' A
#
# COMPACT_ATOMS: atom_id res chain seq x y z
N MET A 1 6.19 23.51 -12.13
CA MET A 1 6.74 22.43 -11.28
C MET A 1 5.56 21.77 -10.61
N GLU A 2 5.01 20.75 -11.23
CA GLU A 2 3.91 19.98 -10.69
C GLU A 2 4.47 19.16 -9.53
N LYS A 3 4.29 19.67 -8.31
CA LYS A 3 4.59 18.92 -7.09
C LYS A 3 3.46 17.92 -6.93
N SER A 4 3.70 16.67 -7.35
CA SER A 4 2.98 15.57 -6.72
C SER A 4 3.37 15.62 -5.24
N ASP A 5 2.47 16.10 -4.39
CA ASP A 5 2.63 16.16 -2.93
C ASP A 5 2.67 14.74 -2.31
N LEU A 6 2.58 13.70 -3.15
CA LEU A 6 2.78 12.31 -2.79
C LEU A 6 4.18 11.83 -3.16
N ALA A 7 4.87 11.28 -2.16
CA ALA A 7 6.08 10.50 -2.34
C ALA A 7 5.80 9.03 -1.98
N PHE A 8 6.32 8.11 -2.79
CA PHE A 8 6.30 6.69 -2.45
C PHE A 8 7.42 6.38 -1.46
N GLY A 9 7.07 5.96 -0.24
CA GLY A 9 8.06 5.57 0.77
C GLY A 9 8.59 4.15 0.57
N HIS A 10 7.70 3.17 0.52
CA HIS A 10 8.03 1.76 0.34
C HIS A 10 7.22 1.15 -0.80
N LEU A 11 7.90 0.44 -1.70
CA LEU A 11 7.27 -0.25 -2.84
C LEU A 11 7.36 -1.76 -2.61
N CYS A 12 6.21 -2.42 -2.46
CA CYS A 12 6.13 -3.88 -2.40
C CYS A 12 5.80 -4.47 -3.78
N PRO A 13 6.76 -5.14 -4.45
CA PRO A 13 6.49 -5.80 -5.72
C PRO A 13 5.59 -7.04 -5.52
N LYS A 14 4.83 -7.38 -6.57
CA LYS A 14 3.86 -8.49 -6.57
C LYS A 14 4.41 -9.82 -6.05
N HIS A 15 5.66 -10.14 -6.36
CA HIS A 15 6.29 -11.40 -5.96
C HIS A 15 6.54 -11.51 -4.45
N HIS A 16 6.61 -10.39 -3.74
CA HIS A 16 6.80 -10.35 -2.29
C HIS A 16 5.46 -10.36 -1.51
N LEU A 17 4.33 -10.15 -2.19
CA LEU A 17 3.01 -10.15 -1.53
C LEU A 17 2.67 -11.50 -0.91
N ALA A 18 3.11 -12.61 -1.50
CA ALA A 18 2.85 -13.95 -0.99
C ALA A 18 3.48 -14.21 0.40
N ASN A 19 4.50 -13.45 0.76
CA ASN A 19 5.22 -13.52 2.04
C ASN A 19 5.03 -12.25 2.88
N LEU A 20 4.08 -11.39 2.50
CA LEU A 20 3.85 -10.14 3.22
C LEU A 20 2.98 -10.43 4.43
N ASP A 21 3.56 -10.23 5.62
CA ASP A 21 2.90 -10.38 6.90
C ASP A 21 2.61 -9.04 7.57
N LEU A 22 1.72 -9.05 8.57
CA LEU A 22 1.23 -7.83 9.20
C LEU A 22 2.38 -7.08 9.89
N GLU A 23 3.31 -7.82 10.47
CA GLU A 23 4.50 -7.25 11.09
C GLU A 23 5.41 -6.56 10.07
N MET A 24 5.55 -7.14 8.87
CA MET A 24 6.31 -6.52 7.78
C MET A 24 5.64 -5.24 7.28
N LEU A 25 4.32 -5.26 7.11
CA LEU A 25 3.55 -4.09 6.71
C LEU A 25 3.66 -2.97 7.76
N LYS A 26 3.52 -3.32 9.04
CA LYS A 26 3.69 -2.40 10.17
C LYS A 26 5.08 -1.78 10.19
N GLN A 27 6.13 -2.58 9.99
CA GLN A 27 7.50 -2.07 9.91
C GLN A 27 7.71 -1.16 8.69
N ALA A 28 7.16 -1.53 7.53
CA ALA A 28 7.29 -0.73 6.32
C ALA A 28 6.63 0.66 6.48
N ILE A 29 5.44 0.70 7.07
CA ILE A 29 4.71 1.94 7.36
C ILE A 29 5.45 2.76 8.41
N ALA A 30 5.88 2.14 9.51
CA ALA A 30 6.60 2.83 10.58
C ALA A 30 7.92 3.44 10.09
N LYS A 31 8.68 2.72 9.25
CA LYS A 31 9.94 3.23 8.67
C LYS A 31 9.72 4.31 7.62
N SER A 32 8.63 4.21 6.86
CA SER A 32 8.33 5.17 5.80
C SER A 32 7.53 6.38 6.29
N HIS A 33 7.03 6.35 7.53
CA HIS A 33 6.06 7.31 8.07
C HIS A 33 4.89 7.52 7.09
N ALA A 34 4.43 6.43 6.47
CA ALA A 34 3.44 6.51 5.41
C ALA A 34 2.05 6.82 5.97
N GLU A 35 1.44 7.88 5.49
CA GLU A 35 0.07 8.27 5.87
C GLU A 35 -1.00 7.57 5.02
N LEU A 36 -0.60 7.01 3.86
CA LEU A 36 -1.51 6.39 2.92
C LEU A 36 -0.83 5.22 2.18
N VAL A 37 -1.57 4.14 1.96
CA VAL A 37 -1.12 3.01 1.15
C VAL A 37 -1.81 3.02 -0.22
N VAL A 38 -1.01 2.93 -1.28
CA VAL A 38 -1.52 2.85 -2.65
C VAL A 38 -1.50 1.39 -3.11
N ILE A 39 -2.66 0.87 -3.52
CA ILE A 39 -2.83 -0.52 -3.91
C ILE A 39 -3.15 -0.61 -5.41
N ASP A 40 -2.30 -1.32 -6.15
CA ASP A 40 -2.62 -1.72 -7.52
C ASP A 40 -3.46 -3.00 -7.52
N TRP A 41 -4.77 -2.85 -7.74
CA TRP A 41 -5.72 -3.97 -7.77
C TRP A 41 -5.36 -5.05 -8.80
N LYS A 42 -4.68 -4.68 -9.89
CA LYS A 42 -4.27 -5.61 -10.95
C LYS A 42 -3.04 -6.43 -10.54
N GLY A 43 -2.14 -5.81 -9.80
CA GLY A 43 -0.89 -6.37 -9.28
C GLY A 43 -1.12 -7.27 -8.08
N VAL A 44 -1.94 -6.87 -7.11
CA VAL A 44 -2.15 -7.66 -5.88
C VAL A 44 -2.92 -8.96 -6.08
N GLY A 45 -3.73 -9.06 -7.14
CA GLY A 45 -4.45 -10.31 -7.48
C GLY A 45 -5.33 -10.82 -6.33
N GLY A 46 -5.13 -12.07 -5.92
CA GLY A 46 -5.88 -12.72 -4.83
C GLY A 46 -5.48 -12.28 -3.42
N PHE A 47 -4.35 -11.59 -3.26
CA PHE A 47 -3.85 -11.12 -1.96
C PHE A 47 -4.57 -9.86 -1.45
N LYS A 48 -5.46 -9.28 -2.27
CA LYS A 48 -6.22 -8.06 -1.94
C LYS A 48 -7.00 -8.16 -0.62
N ASP A 49 -7.68 -9.27 -0.37
CA ASP A 49 -8.49 -9.42 0.85
C ASP A 49 -7.61 -9.42 2.09
N GLN A 50 -6.53 -10.21 2.08
CA GLN A 50 -5.57 -10.22 3.18
C GLN A 50 -4.95 -8.84 3.40
N LEU A 51 -4.52 -8.17 2.32
CA LEU A 51 -3.93 -6.84 2.41
C LEU A 51 -4.91 -5.81 3.00
N ILE A 52 -6.18 -5.83 2.58
CA ILE A 52 -7.21 -4.92 3.12
C ILE A 52 -7.44 -5.20 4.60
N GLN A 53 -7.53 -6.48 5.02
CA GLN A 53 -7.67 -6.84 6.44
C GLN A 53 -6.49 -6.32 7.27
N MET A 54 -5.27 -6.44 6.76
CA MET A 54 -4.08 -5.97 7.46
C MET A 54 -4.05 -4.43 7.58
N LEU A 55 -4.47 -3.73 6.54
CA LEU A 55 -4.57 -2.27 6.54
C LEU A 55 -5.68 -1.78 7.49
N ASP A 56 -6.81 -2.48 7.54
CA ASP A 56 -7.91 -2.21 8.47
C ASP A 56 -7.47 -2.42 9.93
N GLU A 57 -6.76 -3.52 10.22
CA GLU A 57 -6.20 -3.79 11.55
C GLU A 57 -5.21 -2.68 11.99
N LEU A 58 -4.37 -2.22 11.06
CA LEU A 58 -3.42 -1.14 11.29
C LEU A 58 -4.09 0.25 11.28
N LYS A 59 -5.39 0.34 10.94
CA LYS A 59 -6.15 1.59 10.75
C LYS A 59 -5.49 2.56 9.77
N ILE A 60 -4.91 2.02 8.71
CA ILE A 60 -4.19 2.78 7.69
C ILE A 60 -5.12 3.00 6.50
N PRO A 61 -5.35 4.24 6.07
CA PRO A 61 -6.14 4.50 4.88
C PRO A 61 -5.40 3.98 3.64
N TYR A 62 -6.17 3.45 2.70
CA TYR A 62 -5.64 2.99 1.43
C TYR A 62 -6.44 3.56 0.26
N LYS A 63 -5.75 3.73 -0.87
CA LYS A 63 -6.35 4.17 -2.13
C LYS A 63 -5.93 3.25 -3.26
N LYS A 64 -6.81 3.10 -4.25
CA LYS A 64 -6.50 2.32 -5.45
C LYS A 64 -5.66 3.17 -6.40
N VAL A 65 -4.73 2.56 -7.13
CA VAL A 65 -3.96 3.28 -8.18
C VAL A 65 -4.88 4.03 -9.15
N LYS A 66 -6.02 3.44 -9.52
CA LYS A 66 -7.04 4.09 -10.38
C LYS A 66 -7.58 5.41 -9.83
N GLU A 67 -7.60 5.61 -8.52
CA GLU A 67 -8.05 6.86 -7.91
C GLU A 67 -7.00 7.98 -8.02
N PHE A 68 -5.74 7.63 -8.33
CA PHE A 68 -4.67 8.59 -8.60
C PHE A 68 -4.54 8.94 -10.07
N GLU A 69 -4.90 8.03 -10.99
CA GLU A 69 -4.96 8.33 -12.43
C GLU A 69 -6.07 9.34 -12.79
N ALA A 70 -7.00 9.61 -11.87
CA ALA A 70 -8.11 10.53 -12.04
C ALA A 70 -7.85 11.95 -11.46
N LEU A 71 -6.62 12.22 -11.02
CA LEU A 71 -6.15 13.50 -10.46
C LEU A 71 -5.26 14.21 -11.48
#